data_AF-A0A7W0DUF7-F1
#
_entry.id   AF-A0A7W0DUF7-F1
#
_cell.length_a   1.000
_cell.length_b   1.000
_cell.length_c   1.000
_cell.angle_alpha   90.00
_cell.angle_beta   90.00
_cell.angle_gamma   90.00
#
_symmetry.space_group_name_H-M   'P 1'
#
loop_
_entity.id
_entity.type
_entity.pdbx_description
1 polymer ?
#
loop_
_entity_poly.entity_id
_entity_poly.type
_entity_poly.pdbx_seq_one_letter_code
_entity_poly.pdbx_strand_id
1 'polypeptide(L)'
;MARGEDIVNLARKYLGVQYVWGGSSPSGFDCSGLVSYVFAQHGINLPRVTYNQINVGASVQPNKLRPGDLVFFDTDRKRSGPDHVGIYMGGGKFIHAPRPGQGVKVSSLAEGYYMDRWMGGRRVSGVSASATSGGGEALEVAPRLDAHELAETYGMSYAFFKSQPELMKLLKGAVAEQWTADKFNAEVKNSKWWKQNSSTARQAQLLSKTDPATYKAQMEAARVAARQMAVKSGAILSDKNVDQLAKNMVHFGWQEAQVTNFLGQYIKFGENETLGGLAGQAAKAIKEEAYKNGVSVTEQSVLNNAQYIVRGLTTMEKIQASIREQAAGLYPAFAEQIKAGAALQDLAQPYVQVMAQELGLPATDVNAFSPKIKAALNRTNAQGQPEPMDLATFTQTVRNDPSWRRTPGTAERTMNIGRQVLADMGLGF
;
A
#
# COMPACT_ATOMS: atom_id res chain seq x y z
N MET A 1 31.56 13.33 -39.10
CA MET A 1 31.27 12.74 -37.78
C MET A 1 30.67 13.82 -36.89
N ALA A 2 29.63 13.52 -36.14
CA ALA A 2 29.01 14.47 -35.21
C ALA A 2 29.78 14.48 -33.88
N ARG A 3 30.02 15.64 -33.28
CA ARG A 3 30.61 15.66 -31.92
C ARG A 3 29.53 15.33 -30.90
N GLY A 4 29.93 14.60 -29.86
CA GLY A 4 29.05 14.27 -28.75
C GLY A 4 28.37 15.48 -28.10
N GLU A 5 29.09 16.60 -27.95
CA GLU A 5 28.51 17.82 -27.40
C GLU A 5 27.45 18.44 -28.33
N ASP A 6 27.62 18.35 -29.66
CA ASP A 6 26.66 18.94 -30.61
C ASP A 6 25.31 18.21 -30.54
N ILE A 7 25.34 16.87 -30.43
CA ILE A 7 24.16 16.02 -30.21
C ILE A 7 23.45 16.43 -28.91
N VAL A 8 24.21 16.59 -27.82
CA VAL A 8 23.67 16.99 -26.52
C VAL A 8 23.07 18.39 -26.57
N ASN A 9 23.74 19.34 -27.22
CA ASN A 9 23.26 20.71 -27.36
C ASN A 9 21.97 20.79 -28.19
N LEU A 10 21.86 19.98 -29.24
CA LEU A 10 20.63 19.86 -30.00
C LEU A 10 19.50 19.27 -29.16
N ALA A 11 19.77 18.19 -28.42
CA ALA A 11 18.77 17.58 -27.53
C ALA A 11 18.24 18.57 -26.48
N ARG A 12 19.10 19.44 -25.93
CA ARG A 12 18.72 20.48 -24.95
C ARG A 12 17.67 21.45 -25.48
N LYS A 13 17.61 21.70 -26.79
CA LYS A 13 16.60 22.59 -27.40
C LYS A 13 15.17 22.07 -27.24
N TYR A 14 15.01 20.78 -26.92
CA TYR A 14 13.71 20.15 -26.76
C TYR A 14 13.29 19.97 -25.30
N LEU A 15 14.05 20.49 -24.33
CA LEU A 15 13.65 20.47 -22.92
C LEU A 15 12.24 21.04 -22.74
N GLY A 16 11.40 20.29 -22.01
CA GLY A 16 10.00 20.64 -21.77
C GLY A 16 9.01 20.17 -22.85
N VAL A 17 9.45 19.75 -24.05
CA VAL A 17 8.55 19.17 -25.07
C VAL A 17 7.88 17.92 -24.51
N GLN A 18 6.55 17.84 -24.61
CA GLN A 18 5.76 16.81 -23.94
C GLN A 18 6.04 15.40 -24.47
N TYR A 19 5.94 14.42 -23.58
CA TYR A 19 5.99 13.03 -23.96
C TYR A 19 4.74 12.63 -24.76
N VAL A 20 4.94 12.04 -25.94
CA VAL A 20 3.88 11.46 -26.76
C VAL A 20 4.31 10.06 -27.19
N TRP A 21 3.52 9.05 -26.85
CA TRP A 21 3.80 7.67 -27.26
C TRP A 21 3.84 7.56 -28.79
N GLY A 22 4.92 7.02 -29.36
CA GLY A 22 5.12 7.00 -30.80
C GLY A 22 5.62 8.32 -31.40
N GLY A 23 5.74 9.40 -30.60
CA GLY A 23 6.20 10.71 -31.04
C GLY A 23 7.68 10.76 -31.39
N SER A 24 8.01 11.39 -32.52
CA SER A 24 9.38 11.53 -33.04
C SER A 24 9.62 12.88 -33.71
N SER A 25 8.96 13.94 -33.23
CA SER A 25 9.06 15.29 -33.77
C SER A 25 8.93 16.35 -32.66
N PRO A 26 9.27 17.62 -32.91
CA PRO A 26 9.17 18.67 -31.90
C PRO A 26 7.76 18.93 -31.34
N SER A 27 6.69 18.40 -31.97
CA SER A 27 5.33 18.44 -31.44
C SER A 27 5.10 17.41 -30.32
N GLY A 28 6.02 16.47 -30.10
CA GLY A 28 5.97 15.48 -29.04
C GLY A 28 6.92 14.31 -29.28
N PHE A 29 7.59 13.85 -28.22
CA PHE A 29 8.58 12.78 -28.29
C PHE A 29 8.27 11.62 -27.35
N ASP A 30 8.54 10.38 -27.73
CA ASP A 30 8.87 9.33 -26.76
C ASP A 30 10.39 9.18 -26.60
N CYS A 31 10.83 8.29 -25.71
CA CYS A 31 12.24 8.14 -25.36
C CYS A 31 13.14 7.85 -26.60
N SER A 32 12.77 6.87 -27.41
CA SER A 32 13.50 6.48 -28.61
C SER A 32 13.26 7.41 -29.80
N GLY A 33 12.12 8.10 -29.84
CA GLY A 33 11.77 9.13 -30.80
C GLY A 33 12.60 10.40 -30.63
N LEU A 34 12.86 10.85 -29.41
CA LEU A 34 13.80 11.95 -29.13
C LEU A 34 15.20 11.60 -29.62
N VAL A 35 15.69 10.41 -29.28
CA VAL A 35 17.04 9.95 -29.65
C VAL A 35 17.19 9.85 -31.17
N SER A 36 16.28 9.15 -31.84
CA SER A 36 16.33 8.99 -33.30
C SER A 36 16.21 10.33 -34.03
N TYR A 37 15.34 11.23 -33.58
CA TYR A 37 15.19 12.57 -34.16
C TYR A 37 16.48 13.40 -34.01
N VAL A 38 17.06 13.49 -32.80
CA VAL A 38 18.28 14.28 -32.56
C VAL A 38 19.45 13.75 -33.39
N PHE A 39 19.63 12.43 -33.47
CA PHE A 39 20.71 11.83 -34.26
C PHE A 39 20.50 12.01 -35.77
N ALA A 40 19.25 11.95 -36.26
CA ALA A 40 18.93 12.17 -37.67
C ALA A 40 19.29 13.60 -38.15
N GLN A 41 19.18 14.61 -37.28
CA GLN A 41 19.62 15.98 -37.59
C GLN A 41 21.14 16.09 -37.81
N HIS A 42 21.90 15.09 -37.35
CA HIS A 42 23.33 14.96 -37.58
C HIS A 42 23.67 13.91 -38.65
N GLY A 43 22.69 13.48 -39.45
CA GLY A 43 22.86 12.51 -40.52
C GLY A 43 23.05 11.07 -40.04
N ILE A 44 22.74 10.76 -38.77
CA ILE A 44 22.89 9.43 -38.19
C ILE A 44 21.51 8.81 -38.02
N ASN A 45 21.19 7.81 -38.84
CA ASN A 45 19.90 7.12 -38.77
C ASN A 45 19.94 6.02 -37.70
N LEU A 46 19.15 6.21 -36.64
CA LEU A 46 18.94 5.20 -35.61
C LEU A 46 17.59 4.50 -35.82
N PRO A 47 17.49 3.19 -35.52
CA PRO A 47 16.21 2.49 -35.47
C PRO A 47 15.21 3.23 -34.57
N ARG A 48 13.92 3.19 -34.93
CA ARG A 48 12.87 3.92 -34.19
C ARG A 48 12.62 3.40 -32.78
N VAL A 49 12.89 2.12 -32.52
CA VAL A 49 12.48 1.41 -31.30
C VAL A 49 13.68 1.13 -30.40
N THR A 50 13.51 1.33 -29.08
CA THR A 50 14.56 1.14 -28.06
C THR A 50 15.22 -0.24 -28.11
N TYR A 51 14.43 -1.31 -28.30
CA TYR A 51 14.91 -2.69 -28.46
C TYR A 51 15.87 -2.90 -29.64
N ASN A 52 15.79 -2.05 -30.66
CA ASN A 52 16.72 -2.07 -31.78
C ASN A 52 17.91 -1.12 -31.55
N GLN A 53 17.65 0.04 -30.94
CA GLN A 53 18.69 1.04 -30.63
C GLN A 53 19.77 0.50 -29.70
N ILE A 54 19.43 -0.37 -28.74
CA ILE A 54 20.42 -0.97 -27.84
C ILE A 54 21.44 -1.85 -28.58
N ASN A 55 21.16 -2.28 -29.81
CA ASN A 55 22.08 -3.10 -30.60
C ASN A 55 22.94 -2.28 -31.57
N VAL A 56 22.79 -0.94 -31.58
CA VAL A 56 23.53 -0.06 -32.47
C VAL A 56 24.83 0.41 -31.79
N GLY A 57 25.94 0.26 -32.51
CA GLY A 57 27.25 0.74 -32.08
C GLY A 57 27.92 -0.12 -31.01
N ALA A 58 28.98 0.42 -30.41
CA ALA A 58 29.82 -0.30 -29.45
C ALA A 58 29.24 -0.23 -28.03
N SER A 59 29.34 -1.32 -27.26
CA SER A 59 29.02 -1.30 -25.83
C SER A 59 30.00 -0.42 -25.05
N VAL A 60 29.48 0.40 -24.14
CA VAL A 60 30.26 1.33 -23.32
C VAL A 60 29.99 1.06 -21.85
N GLN A 61 31.07 0.88 -21.09
CA GLN A 61 31.00 0.77 -19.64
C GLN A 61 30.62 2.13 -19.01
N PRO A 62 29.89 2.17 -17.89
CA PRO A 62 29.44 3.42 -17.27
C PRO A 62 30.54 4.47 -17.05
N ASN A 63 31.74 4.05 -16.64
CA ASN A 63 32.90 4.91 -16.41
C ASN A 63 33.60 5.39 -17.71
N LYS A 64 33.22 4.85 -18.87
CA LYS A 64 33.75 5.23 -20.19
C LYS A 64 32.74 6.01 -21.02
N LEU A 65 31.58 6.35 -20.44
CA LEU A 65 30.55 7.14 -21.09
C LEU A 65 31.08 8.52 -21.44
N ARG A 66 30.75 8.98 -22.64
CA ARG A 66 31.09 10.29 -23.20
C ARG A 66 29.83 10.98 -23.69
N PRO A 67 29.76 12.32 -23.66
CA PRO A 67 28.64 13.06 -24.25
C PRO A 67 28.25 12.49 -25.62
N GLY A 68 26.96 12.27 -25.85
CA GLY A 68 26.44 11.65 -27.06
C GLY A 68 26.34 10.12 -27.04
N ASP A 69 26.88 9.42 -26.04
CA ASP A 69 26.58 7.99 -25.86
C ASP A 69 25.10 7.81 -25.47
N LEU A 70 24.49 6.71 -25.89
CA LEU A 70 23.14 6.33 -25.48
C LEU A 70 23.17 5.54 -24.17
N VAL A 71 22.20 5.76 -23.31
CA VAL A 71 22.04 5.03 -22.04
C VAL A 71 20.66 4.38 -22.00
N PHE A 72 20.62 3.09 -21.62
CA PHE A 72 19.42 2.27 -21.69
C PHE A 72 18.97 1.79 -20.31
N PHE A 73 17.65 1.65 -20.14
CA PHE A 73 17.05 1.22 -18.88
C PHE A 73 15.84 0.30 -19.06
N ASP A 74 15.59 -0.54 -18.04
CA ASP A 74 14.40 -1.38 -17.86
C ASP A 74 13.43 -0.70 -16.87
N THR A 75 12.53 0.13 -17.40
CA THR A 75 11.60 0.94 -16.61
C THR A 75 10.17 0.39 -16.58
N ASP A 76 9.83 -0.58 -17.42
CA ASP A 76 8.54 -1.26 -17.45
C ASP A 76 8.51 -2.46 -16.47
N ARG A 77 7.74 -2.31 -15.38
CA ARG A 77 7.59 -3.36 -14.37
C ARG A 77 6.79 -4.58 -14.85
N LYS A 78 6.13 -4.50 -16.01
CA LYS A 78 5.30 -5.58 -16.58
C LYS A 78 6.05 -6.44 -17.59
N ARG A 79 7.08 -5.89 -18.24
CA ARG A 79 7.86 -6.58 -19.27
C ARG A 79 9.32 -6.14 -19.17
N SER A 80 10.19 -7.06 -18.76
CA SER A 80 11.62 -6.79 -18.67
C SER A 80 12.21 -6.59 -20.07
N GLY A 81 13.09 -5.61 -20.19
CA GLY A 81 13.80 -5.29 -21.41
C GLY A 81 14.24 -3.83 -21.47
N PRO A 82 14.99 -3.42 -22.50
CA PRO A 82 15.41 -2.04 -22.69
C PRO A 82 14.24 -1.19 -23.20
N ASP A 83 13.25 -0.92 -22.36
CA ASP A 83 12.07 -0.12 -22.73
C ASP A 83 12.34 1.39 -22.74
N HIS A 84 13.46 1.83 -22.15
CA HIS A 84 13.78 3.25 -22.02
C HIS A 84 15.20 3.62 -22.44
N VAL A 85 15.37 4.83 -22.97
CA VAL A 85 16.66 5.34 -23.49
C VAL A 85 16.80 6.85 -23.30
N GLY A 86 18.05 7.32 -23.18
CA GLY A 86 18.40 8.73 -23.28
C GLY A 86 19.80 8.96 -23.82
N ILE A 87 20.16 10.24 -23.96
CA ILE A 87 21.46 10.69 -24.48
C ILE A 87 22.31 11.16 -23.31
N TYR A 88 23.46 10.53 -23.09
CA TYR A 88 24.41 10.92 -22.05
C TYR A 88 25.01 12.29 -22.35
N MET A 89 25.12 13.12 -21.32
CA MET A 89 25.54 14.52 -21.42
C MET A 89 26.90 14.80 -20.79
N GLY A 90 27.52 13.79 -20.17
CA GLY A 90 28.64 13.99 -19.25
C GLY A 90 28.19 14.22 -17.82
N GLY A 91 29.13 14.14 -16.87
CA GLY A 91 28.88 14.41 -15.45
C GLY A 91 27.83 13.52 -14.80
N GLY A 92 27.64 12.29 -15.29
CA GLY A 92 26.62 11.36 -14.79
C GLY A 92 25.19 11.73 -15.17
N LYS A 93 24.96 12.67 -16.10
CA LYS A 93 23.63 13.15 -16.50
C LYS A 93 23.26 12.67 -17.89
N PHE A 94 21.97 12.54 -18.15
CA PHE A 94 21.43 12.20 -19.46
C PHE A 94 20.12 12.96 -19.74
N ILE A 95 19.86 13.28 -21.00
CA ILE A 95 18.62 13.92 -21.46
C ILE A 95 17.71 12.89 -22.12
N HIS A 96 16.42 12.94 -21.80
CA HIS A 96 15.47 11.95 -22.27
C HIS A 96 14.02 12.44 -22.20
N ALA A 97 13.12 11.76 -22.92
CA ALA A 97 11.67 11.89 -22.78
C ALA A 97 11.14 10.77 -21.86
N PRO A 98 10.79 11.06 -20.59
CA PRO A 98 10.58 10.06 -19.54
C PRO A 98 9.34 9.17 -19.73
N ARG A 99 8.15 9.76 -19.80
CA ARG A 99 6.85 9.07 -19.77
C ARG A 99 5.70 10.06 -19.98
N PRO A 100 4.46 9.59 -20.26
CA PRO A 100 3.29 10.47 -20.38
C PRO A 100 3.11 11.39 -19.16
N GLY A 101 2.70 12.63 -19.41
CA GLY A 101 2.52 13.66 -18.38
C GLY A 101 3.81 14.36 -17.93
N GLN A 102 4.93 14.10 -18.60
CA GLN A 102 6.20 14.81 -18.39
C GLN A 102 6.80 15.22 -19.73
N GLY A 103 7.55 16.32 -19.72
CA GLY A 103 8.35 16.76 -20.86
C GLY A 103 9.76 16.17 -20.87
N VAL A 104 10.46 16.37 -21.99
CA VAL A 104 11.90 16.11 -22.10
C VAL A 104 12.64 16.81 -20.97
N LYS A 105 13.49 16.07 -20.26
CA LYS A 105 14.21 16.57 -19.09
C LYS A 105 15.60 15.96 -18.99
N VAL A 106 16.40 16.54 -18.11
CA VAL A 106 17.70 15.98 -17.69
C VAL A 106 17.49 15.19 -16.41
N SER A 107 17.98 13.96 -16.38
CA SER A 107 18.03 13.10 -15.20
C SER A 107 19.47 12.67 -14.92
N SER A 108 19.73 12.24 -13.69
CA SER A 108 21.03 11.71 -13.27
C SER A 108 21.02 10.19 -13.30
N LEU A 109 22.10 9.58 -13.81
CA LEU A 109 22.36 8.14 -13.73
C LEU A 109 22.50 7.66 -12.27
N ALA A 110 22.81 8.58 -11.35
CA ALA A 110 22.88 8.29 -9.92
C ALA A 110 21.51 8.34 -9.21
N GLU A 111 20.42 8.68 -9.91
CA GLU A 111 19.08 8.51 -9.37
C GLU A 111 18.80 7.00 -9.21
N GLY A 112 18.44 6.56 -8.00
CA GLY A 112 18.21 5.14 -7.70
C GLY A 112 17.26 4.45 -8.68
N TYR A 113 16.24 5.18 -9.16
CA TYR A 113 15.32 4.67 -10.17
C TYR A 113 16.04 4.19 -11.45
N TYR A 114 16.94 5.00 -12.01
CA TYR A 114 17.68 4.67 -13.24
C TYR A 114 18.90 3.78 -12.99
N MET A 115 19.52 3.92 -11.82
CA MET A 115 20.64 3.07 -11.41
C MET A 115 20.22 1.60 -11.30
N ASP A 116 19.08 1.33 -10.64
CA ASP A 116 18.56 -0.03 -10.45
C ASP A 116 18.05 -0.67 -11.76
N ARG A 117 17.89 0.16 -12.80
CA ARG A 117 17.28 -0.21 -14.08
C ARG A 117 18.29 -0.18 -15.21
N TRP A 118 19.57 0.02 -14.91
CA TRP A 118 20.61 0.17 -15.91
C TRP A 118 20.74 -1.07 -16.80
N MET A 119 20.60 -0.88 -18.11
CA MET A 119 20.72 -1.94 -19.12
C MET A 119 21.99 -1.83 -19.97
N GLY A 120 22.69 -0.68 -19.94
CA GLY A 120 23.96 -0.49 -20.64
C GLY A 120 24.08 0.84 -21.38
N GLY A 121 25.31 1.13 -21.81
CA GLY A 121 25.65 2.29 -22.65
C GLY A 121 26.02 1.86 -24.07
N ARG A 122 25.68 2.68 -25.08
CA ARG A 122 26.07 2.44 -26.48
C ARG A 122 26.69 3.68 -27.11
N ARG A 123 27.84 3.50 -27.78
CA ARG A 123 28.48 4.52 -28.61
C ARG A 123 28.15 4.28 -30.06
N VAL A 124 27.36 5.18 -30.63
CA VAL A 124 26.91 5.10 -32.02
C VAL A 124 28.07 5.44 -32.96
N SER A 125 28.26 4.61 -34.00
CA SER A 125 29.25 4.86 -35.04
C SER A 125 28.97 6.18 -35.76
N GLY A 126 30.00 7.00 -36.00
CA GLY A 126 29.85 8.34 -36.57
C GLY A 126 29.81 9.48 -35.55
N VAL A 127 29.85 9.17 -34.24
CA VAL A 127 30.02 10.15 -33.15
C VAL A 127 31.48 10.20 -32.71
N SER A 128 32.12 11.36 -32.80
CA SER A 128 33.52 11.57 -32.38
C SER A 128 33.61 12.22 -31.00
N ALA A 129 34.68 11.88 -30.25
CA ALA A 129 35.05 12.62 -29.05
C ALA A 129 35.54 14.02 -29.42
N SER A 130 35.34 15.01 -28.55
CA SER A 130 35.92 16.33 -28.74
C SER A 130 37.46 16.22 -28.78
N ALA A 131 38.06 16.79 -29.82
CA ALA A 131 39.51 16.84 -29.98
C ALA A 131 40.06 17.96 -29.09
N THR A 132 40.77 17.60 -28.02
CA THR A 132 41.72 18.50 -27.38
C THR A 132 43.02 18.47 -28.19
N SER A 133 43.23 19.48 -29.04
CA SER A 133 44.51 19.74 -29.69
C SER A 133 45.51 20.27 -28.66
N GLY A 134 46.69 19.65 -28.60
CA GLY A 134 47.76 20.03 -27.68
C GLY A 134 48.52 21.30 -28.08
N GLY A 135 49.02 21.98 -27.05
CA GLY A 135 50.00 23.06 -27.09
C GLY A 135 50.39 23.38 -25.64
N GLY A 136 51.68 23.30 -25.31
CA GLY A 136 52.20 23.33 -23.94
C GLY A 136 52.15 24.70 -23.24
N GLU A 137 52.42 24.62 -21.94
CA GLU A 137 52.71 25.70 -20.96
C GLU A 137 51.56 26.60 -20.49
N ALA A 138 50.83 26.12 -19.48
CA ALA A 138 51.04 26.51 -18.08
C ALA A 138 50.21 25.56 -17.22
N LEU A 139 50.68 25.22 -16.01
CA LEU A 139 49.78 24.62 -15.01
C LEU A 139 48.73 25.68 -14.69
N GLU A 140 47.59 25.64 -15.39
CA GLU A 140 46.38 26.33 -14.94
C GLU A 140 46.01 25.69 -13.60
N VAL A 141 46.40 26.36 -12.52
CA VAL A 141 45.80 26.16 -11.21
C VAL A 141 44.31 26.37 -11.45
N ALA A 142 43.55 25.27 -11.39
CA ALA A 142 42.10 25.30 -11.56
C ALA A 142 41.56 26.48 -10.75
N PRO A 143 40.80 27.40 -11.37
CA PRO A 143 40.31 28.58 -10.67
C PRO A 143 39.62 28.11 -9.39
N ARG A 144 39.95 28.75 -8.26
CA ARG A 144 39.35 28.43 -6.96
C ARG A 144 37.84 28.66 -7.08
N LEU A 145 37.11 27.60 -7.42
CA LEU A 145 35.66 27.61 -7.39
C LEU A 145 35.23 27.94 -5.97
N ASP A 146 34.30 28.88 -5.85
CA ASP A 146 33.74 29.18 -4.55
C ASP A 146 32.92 27.97 -4.05
N ALA A 147 32.72 27.89 -2.73
CA ALA A 147 31.99 26.75 -2.15
C ALA A 147 30.53 26.66 -2.63
N HIS A 148 29.97 27.73 -3.18
CA HIS A 148 28.62 27.78 -3.74
C HIS A 148 28.58 27.15 -5.14
N GLU A 149 29.48 27.54 -6.05
CA GLU A 149 29.64 26.96 -7.39
C GLU A 149 29.93 25.46 -7.33
N LEU A 150 30.76 25.04 -6.37
CA LEU A 150 31.04 23.62 -6.16
C LEU A 150 29.79 22.88 -5.69
N ALA A 151 29.03 23.43 -4.74
CA ALA A 151 27.79 22.82 -4.28
C ALA A 151 26.77 22.67 -5.44
N GLU A 152 26.57 23.74 -6.22
CA GLU A 152 25.67 23.76 -7.37
C GLU A 152 26.06 22.72 -8.44
N THR A 153 27.36 22.57 -8.70
CA THR A 153 27.90 21.56 -9.64
C THR A 153 27.48 20.14 -9.27
N TYR A 154 27.41 19.82 -7.97
CA TYR A 154 26.99 18.51 -7.47
C TYR A 154 25.48 18.42 -7.18
N GLY A 155 24.69 19.41 -7.61
CA GLY A 155 23.24 19.42 -7.45
C GLY A 155 22.79 19.61 -6.00
N MET A 156 23.64 20.18 -5.15
CA MET A 156 23.35 20.47 -3.75
C MET A 156 23.38 21.98 -3.51
N SER A 157 22.46 22.54 -2.72
CA SER A 157 22.59 23.97 -2.36
C SER A 157 23.61 24.15 -1.24
N TYR A 158 24.30 25.29 -1.24
CA TYR A 158 25.13 25.67 -0.11
C TYR A 158 24.33 25.74 1.21
N ALA A 159 23.05 26.12 1.13
CA ALA A 159 22.11 26.07 2.25
C ALA A 159 21.89 24.64 2.80
N PHE A 160 21.87 23.63 1.93
CA PHE A 160 21.81 22.22 2.33
C PHE A 160 23.06 21.80 3.09
N PHE A 161 24.25 22.10 2.56
CA PHE A 161 25.50 21.81 3.27
C PHE A 161 25.59 22.51 4.62
N LYS A 162 25.15 23.77 4.73
CA LYS A 162 25.12 24.49 6.01
C LYS A 162 24.27 23.78 7.06
N SER A 163 23.21 23.09 6.64
CA SER A 163 22.37 22.31 7.54
C SER A 163 22.96 20.94 7.93
N GLN A 164 24.05 20.51 7.30
CA GLN A 164 24.70 19.22 7.52
C GLN A 164 26.19 19.44 7.87
N PRO A 165 26.54 19.60 9.16
CA PRO A 165 27.91 19.97 9.58
C PRO A 165 29.01 19.04 9.06
N GLU A 166 28.74 17.72 9.02
CA GLU A 166 29.69 16.74 8.47
C GLU A 166 29.94 16.99 6.98
N LEU A 167 28.89 17.18 6.19
CA LEU A 167 29.00 17.42 4.76
C LEU A 167 29.64 18.79 4.45
N MET A 168 29.36 19.81 5.27
CA MET A 168 30.00 21.12 5.13
C MET A 168 31.52 21.02 5.35
N LYS A 169 31.97 20.19 6.29
CA LYS A 169 33.40 19.95 6.49
C LYS A 169 34.03 19.30 5.26
N LEU A 170 33.37 18.30 4.66
CA LEU A 170 33.82 17.67 3.43
C LEU A 170 33.87 18.65 2.26
N LEU A 171 32.86 19.52 2.10
CA LEU A 171 32.83 20.53 1.05
C LEU A 171 33.99 21.52 1.18
N LYS A 172 34.27 22.02 2.40
CA LYS A 172 35.39 22.92 2.65
C LYS A 172 36.75 22.26 2.37
N GLY A 173 36.92 21.00 2.77
CA GLY A 173 38.12 20.22 2.47
C GLY A 173 38.32 20.02 0.97
N ALA A 174 37.24 19.70 0.25
CA ALA A 174 37.25 19.53 -1.21
C ALA A 174 37.68 20.81 -1.94
N VAL A 175 37.24 21.99 -1.49
CA VAL A 175 37.67 23.28 -2.04
C VAL A 175 39.14 23.55 -1.71
N ALA A 176 39.55 23.39 -0.46
CA ALA A 176 40.90 23.74 0.00
C ALA A 176 41.99 22.87 -0.64
N GLU A 177 41.71 21.59 -0.81
CA GLU A 177 42.65 20.60 -1.35
C GLU A 177 42.36 20.24 -2.82
N GLN A 178 41.46 20.98 -3.49
CA GLN A 178 41.11 20.79 -4.90
C GLN A 178 40.75 19.33 -5.25
N TRP A 179 39.83 18.72 -4.49
CA TRP A 179 39.43 17.33 -4.71
C TRP A 179 38.74 17.12 -6.07
N THR A 180 38.96 15.96 -6.66
CA THR A 180 38.17 15.51 -7.82
C THR A 180 36.73 15.20 -7.43
N ALA A 181 35.83 15.25 -8.42
CA ALA A 181 34.43 14.85 -8.25
C ALA A 181 34.28 13.44 -7.66
N ASP A 182 35.10 12.49 -8.12
CA ASP A 182 35.06 11.12 -7.64
C ASP A 182 35.51 11.00 -6.18
N LYS A 183 36.56 11.72 -5.79
CA LYS A 183 37.02 11.77 -4.39
C LYS A 183 35.94 12.37 -3.49
N PHE A 184 35.38 13.53 -3.87
CA PHE A 184 34.33 14.17 -3.08
C PHE A 184 33.09 13.28 -2.93
N ASN A 185 32.64 12.64 -4.01
CA ASN A 185 31.53 11.70 -3.98
C ASN A 185 31.82 10.47 -3.10
N ALA A 186 33.04 9.94 -3.14
CA ALA A 186 33.44 8.82 -2.28
C ALA A 186 33.41 9.21 -0.79
N GLU A 187 33.93 10.38 -0.45
CA GLU A 187 33.94 10.89 0.92
C GLU A 187 32.52 11.18 1.45
N VAL A 188 31.66 11.77 0.62
CA VAL A 188 30.24 11.96 0.95
C VAL A 188 29.55 10.61 1.18
N LYS A 189 29.79 9.60 0.32
CA LYS A 189 29.21 8.24 0.50
C LYS A 189 29.74 7.53 1.75
N ASN A 190 30.96 7.84 2.16
CA ASN A 190 31.59 7.28 3.35
C ASN A 190 31.16 7.95 4.67
N SER A 191 30.58 9.14 4.57
CA SER A 191 30.11 9.92 5.73
C SER A 191 29.04 9.18 6.55
N LYS A 192 28.97 9.49 7.85
CA LYS A 192 27.94 8.95 8.73
C LYS A 192 26.55 9.35 8.28
N TRP A 193 26.38 10.62 7.89
CA TRP A 193 25.15 11.15 7.34
C TRP A 193 24.65 10.32 6.15
N TRP A 194 25.51 10.00 5.19
CA TRP A 194 25.08 9.22 4.03
C TRP A 194 24.61 7.82 4.39
N LYS A 195 25.35 7.14 5.29
CA LYS A 195 25.06 5.78 5.73
C LYS A 195 23.79 5.68 6.60
N GLN A 196 23.47 6.73 7.36
CA GLN A 196 22.31 6.75 8.25
C GLN A 196 21.01 7.19 7.58
N ASN A 197 21.09 7.87 6.44
CA ASN A 197 19.92 8.37 5.72
C ASN A 197 19.69 7.55 4.46
N SER A 198 18.48 7.02 4.26
CA SER A 198 18.11 6.35 3.01
C SER A 198 18.17 7.31 1.81
N SER A 199 18.17 6.79 0.58
CA SER A 199 18.13 7.63 -0.63
C SER A 199 16.96 8.62 -0.62
N THR A 200 15.77 8.17 -0.23
CA THR A 200 14.57 9.01 -0.08
C THR A 200 14.75 10.07 1.00
N ALA A 201 15.37 9.72 2.13
CA ALA A 201 15.56 10.67 3.23
C ALA A 201 16.57 11.77 2.84
N ARG A 202 17.63 11.39 2.12
CA ARG A 202 18.61 12.33 1.57
C ARG A 202 17.95 13.29 0.58
N GLN A 203 17.10 12.79 -0.32
CA GLN A 203 16.37 13.63 -1.28
C GLN A 203 15.39 14.58 -0.60
N ALA A 204 14.61 14.11 0.37
CA ALA A 204 13.67 14.95 1.12
C ALA A 204 14.41 16.06 1.90
N GLN A 205 15.54 15.74 2.53
CA GLN A 205 16.37 16.72 3.23
C GLN A 205 16.97 17.75 2.26
N LEU A 206 17.45 17.31 1.10
CA LEU A 206 17.95 18.22 0.06
C LEU A 206 16.84 19.16 -0.41
N LEU A 207 15.68 18.61 -0.79
CA LEU A 207 14.53 19.37 -1.27
C LEU A 207 14.06 20.40 -0.24
N SER A 208 14.07 20.06 1.05
CA SER A 208 13.70 21.00 2.12
C SER A 208 14.55 22.27 2.18
N LYS A 209 15.74 22.26 1.54
CA LYS A 209 16.69 23.37 1.50
C LYS A 209 16.82 24.00 0.12
N THR A 210 16.66 23.22 -0.95
CA THR A 210 16.76 23.72 -2.33
C THR A 210 15.43 24.26 -2.85
N ASP A 211 14.31 23.68 -2.42
CA ASP A 211 12.96 24.12 -2.75
C ASP A 211 12.00 23.89 -1.56
N PRO A 212 12.05 24.79 -0.55
CA PRO A 212 11.23 24.66 0.64
C PRO A 212 9.72 24.72 0.36
N ALA A 213 9.31 25.39 -0.71
CA ALA A 213 7.91 25.51 -1.11
C ALA A 213 7.37 24.16 -1.58
N THR A 214 8.09 23.49 -2.50
CA THR A 214 7.72 22.15 -2.95
C THR A 214 7.79 21.14 -1.82
N TYR A 215 8.80 21.20 -0.94
CA TYR A 215 8.88 20.32 0.23
C TYR A 215 7.68 20.52 1.18
N LYS A 216 7.30 21.77 1.47
CA LYS A 216 6.14 22.07 2.31
C LYS A 216 4.86 21.53 1.67
N ALA A 217 4.67 21.73 0.36
CA ALA A 217 3.52 21.20 -0.37
C ALA A 217 3.45 19.66 -0.31
N GLN A 218 4.58 18.96 -0.48
CA GLN A 218 4.66 17.50 -0.33
C GLN A 218 4.29 17.03 1.07
N MET A 219 4.78 17.72 2.11
CA MET A 219 4.44 17.41 3.50
C MET A 219 2.96 17.64 3.79
N GLU A 220 2.35 18.74 3.32
CA GLU A 220 0.91 18.97 3.49
C GLU A 220 0.07 17.92 2.74
N ALA A 221 0.45 17.57 1.51
CA ALA A 221 -0.20 16.50 0.77
C ALA A 221 -0.12 15.16 1.51
N ALA A 222 1.05 14.84 2.09
CA ALA A 222 1.24 13.64 2.90
C ALA A 222 0.40 13.65 4.18
N ARG A 223 0.24 14.80 4.85
CA ARG A 223 -0.66 14.95 6.02
C ARG A 223 -2.12 14.72 5.65
N VAL A 224 -2.57 15.29 4.54
CA VAL A 224 -3.94 15.09 4.03
C VAL A 224 -4.16 13.61 3.73
N ALA A 225 -3.23 12.98 3.02
CA ALA A 225 -3.30 11.55 2.73
C ALA A 225 -3.32 10.70 4.01
N ALA A 226 -2.45 11.01 4.99
CA ALA A 226 -2.42 10.35 6.29
C ALA A 226 -3.76 10.44 7.03
N ARG A 227 -4.39 11.62 7.06
CA ARG A 227 -5.72 11.81 7.68
C ARG A 227 -6.81 11.03 6.94
N GLN A 228 -6.82 11.06 5.60
CA GLN A 228 -7.78 10.30 4.80
C GLN A 228 -7.64 8.79 5.03
N MET A 229 -6.41 8.28 5.05
CA MET A 229 -6.15 6.86 5.31
C MET A 229 -6.54 6.49 6.75
N ALA A 230 -6.31 7.36 7.73
CA ALA A 230 -6.74 7.14 9.11
C ALA A 230 -8.27 7.04 9.24
N VAL A 231 -9.01 7.97 8.61
CA VAL A 231 -10.48 7.91 8.57
C VAL A 231 -10.97 6.62 7.90
N LYS A 232 -10.38 6.27 6.74
CA LYS A 232 -10.72 5.05 6.01
C LYS A 232 -10.47 3.80 6.85
N SER A 233 -9.36 3.73 7.57
CA SER A 233 -9.00 2.57 8.40
C SER A 233 -9.79 2.52 9.71
N GLY A 234 -10.32 3.64 10.19
CA GLY A 234 -10.91 3.77 11.52
C GLY A 234 -9.90 4.14 12.62
N ALA A 235 -8.70 4.59 12.24
CA ALA A 235 -7.69 5.04 13.18
C ALA A 235 -7.96 6.48 13.65
N ILE A 236 -7.73 6.72 14.95
CA ILE A 236 -7.87 8.04 15.57
C ILE A 236 -6.48 8.59 15.86
N LEU A 237 -6.00 9.50 15.01
CA LEU A 237 -4.67 10.11 15.12
C LEU A 237 -4.72 11.51 15.75
N SER A 238 -3.74 11.81 16.59
CA SER A 238 -3.41 13.20 16.96
C SER A 238 -2.62 13.87 15.84
N ASP A 239 -2.57 15.21 15.82
CA ASP A 239 -1.77 15.95 14.84
C ASP A 239 -0.28 15.56 14.87
N LYS A 240 0.27 15.28 16.05
CA LYS A 240 1.64 14.76 16.20
C LYS A 240 1.85 13.44 15.44
N ASN A 241 0.87 12.53 15.51
CA ASN A 241 0.97 11.25 14.82
C ASN A 241 0.75 11.40 13.31
N VAL A 242 -0.09 12.34 12.88
CA VAL A 242 -0.25 12.70 11.46
C VAL A 242 1.06 13.25 10.91
N ASP A 243 1.72 14.15 11.63
CA ASP A 243 3.03 14.70 11.25
C ASP A 243 4.10 13.63 11.15
N GLN A 244 4.15 12.72 12.13
CA GLN A 244 5.10 11.61 12.11
C GLN A 244 4.87 10.68 10.92
N LEU A 245 3.61 10.34 10.62
CA LEU A 245 3.27 9.49 9.49
C LEU A 245 3.58 10.17 8.16
N ALA A 246 3.22 11.44 8.00
CA ALA A 246 3.54 12.23 6.81
C ALA A 246 5.05 12.31 6.58
N LYS A 247 5.83 12.57 7.64
CA LYS A 247 7.29 12.54 7.58
C LYS A 247 7.80 11.18 7.15
N ASN A 248 7.25 10.09 7.67
CA ASN A 248 7.69 8.75 7.29
C ASN A 248 7.38 8.43 5.82
N MET A 249 6.24 8.88 5.31
CA MET A 249 5.88 8.75 3.90
C MET A 249 6.85 9.53 2.99
N VAL A 250 7.15 10.79 3.34
CA VAL A 250 7.99 11.67 2.50
C VAL A 250 9.48 11.35 2.63
N HIS A 251 9.98 11.08 3.84
CA HIS A 251 11.41 10.88 4.11
C HIS A 251 11.83 9.43 3.92
N PHE A 252 10.99 8.48 4.30
CA PHE A 252 11.36 7.06 4.27
C PHE A 252 10.63 6.29 3.17
N GLY A 253 9.78 6.96 2.37
CA GLY A 253 9.08 6.34 1.25
C GLY A 253 8.13 5.23 1.69
N TRP A 254 7.55 5.34 2.89
CA TRP A 254 6.63 4.34 3.43
C TRP A 254 5.48 4.08 2.45
N GLN A 255 5.33 2.81 2.09
CA GLN A 255 4.29 2.28 1.23
C GLN A 255 3.06 1.88 2.05
N GLU A 256 1.97 1.54 1.36
CA GLU A 256 0.67 1.23 1.95
C GLU A 256 0.76 0.26 3.13
N ALA A 257 1.52 -0.84 3.03
CA ALA A 257 1.66 -1.81 4.12
C ALA A 257 2.23 -1.20 5.42
N GLN A 258 3.24 -0.33 5.32
CA GLN A 258 3.85 0.32 6.48
C GLN A 258 2.91 1.36 7.10
N VAL A 259 2.20 2.10 6.24
CA VAL A 259 1.18 3.07 6.66
C VAL A 259 0.04 2.35 7.38
N THR A 260 -0.50 1.30 6.79
CA THR A 260 -1.60 0.53 7.37
C THR A 260 -1.20 -0.13 8.69
N ASN A 261 0.03 -0.66 8.79
CA ASN A 261 0.54 -1.18 10.05
C ASN A 261 0.67 -0.09 11.14
N PHE A 262 1.08 1.13 10.77
CA PHE A 262 1.12 2.26 11.70
C PHE A 262 -0.30 2.66 12.14
N LEU A 263 -1.22 2.85 11.19
CA LEU A 263 -2.61 3.23 11.47
C LEU A 263 -3.32 2.20 12.36
N GLY A 264 -3.04 0.91 12.15
CA GLY A 264 -3.63 -0.16 12.94
C GLY A 264 -3.37 -0.06 14.44
N GLN A 265 -2.27 0.57 14.86
CA GLN A 265 -1.94 0.79 16.28
C GLN A 265 -2.80 1.87 16.94
N TYR A 266 -3.47 2.70 16.13
CA TYR A 266 -4.30 3.81 16.57
C TYR A 266 -5.80 3.58 16.30
N ILE A 267 -6.17 2.37 15.89
CA ILE A 267 -7.58 1.94 15.88
C ILE A 267 -7.98 1.67 17.32
N LYS A 268 -8.98 2.39 17.79
CA LYS A 268 -9.53 2.31 19.14
C LYS A 268 -10.98 2.76 19.10
N PHE A 269 -11.75 2.42 20.12
CA PHE A 269 -13.12 2.90 20.26
C PHE A 269 -13.16 4.43 20.31
N GLY A 270 -14.07 5.02 19.53
CA GLY A 270 -14.38 6.44 19.56
C GLY A 270 -15.29 6.79 20.74
N GLU A 271 -15.76 8.05 20.77
CA GLU A 271 -16.58 8.60 21.86
C GLU A 271 -17.88 7.83 22.10
N ASN A 272 -18.48 7.29 21.05
CA ASN A 272 -19.71 6.48 21.12
C ASN A 272 -19.42 4.98 21.31
N GLU A 273 -18.27 4.62 21.87
CA GLU A 273 -17.81 3.23 22.06
C GLU A 273 -17.84 2.37 20.78
N THR A 274 -17.70 3.02 19.62
CA THR A 274 -17.77 2.38 18.30
C THR A 274 -16.46 2.53 17.54
N LEU A 275 -16.17 1.55 16.70
CA LEU A 275 -15.07 1.60 15.75
C LEU A 275 -15.51 2.25 14.44
N GLY A 276 -14.63 3.08 13.86
CA GLY A 276 -14.88 3.75 12.59
C GLY A 276 -14.30 3.01 11.38
N GLY A 277 -14.61 3.49 10.17
CA GLY A 277 -14.01 3.03 8.92
C GLY A 277 -14.09 1.51 8.71
N LEU A 278 -13.03 0.95 8.11
CA LEU A 278 -12.91 -0.49 7.88
C LEU A 278 -12.91 -1.30 9.18
N ALA A 279 -12.31 -0.78 10.25
CA ALA A 279 -12.32 -1.45 11.56
C ALA A 279 -13.75 -1.60 12.12
N GLY A 280 -14.59 -0.58 11.97
CA GLY A 280 -16.00 -0.61 12.35
C GLY A 280 -16.82 -1.61 11.57
N GLN A 281 -16.61 -1.66 10.24
CA GLN A 281 -17.25 -2.65 9.38
C GLN A 281 -16.85 -4.08 9.78
N ALA A 282 -15.56 -4.30 10.04
CA ALA A 282 -15.07 -5.58 10.52
C ALA A 282 -15.67 -5.95 11.88
N ALA A 283 -15.72 -5.01 12.82
CA ALA A 283 -16.30 -5.23 14.13
C ALA A 283 -17.78 -5.63 14.07
N LYS A 284 -18.57 -4.95 13.23
CA LYS A 284 -19.98 -5.28 13.00
C LYS A 284 -20.13 -6.71 12.45
N ALA A 285 -19.37 -7.05 11.41
CA ALA A 285 -19.44 -8.39 10.81
C ALA A 285 -19.01 -9.50 11.79
N ILE A 286 -18.01 -9.25 12.63
CA ILE A 286 -17.59 -10.20 13.69
C ILE A 286 -18.71 -10.42 14.70
N LYS A 287 -19.32 -9.33 15.19
CA LYS A 287 -20.45 -9.41 16.15
C LYS A 287 -21.66 -10.12 15.55
N GLU A 288 -21.98 -9.84 14.28
CA GLU A 288 -23.07 -10.50 13.56
C GLU A 288 -22.82 -12.00 13.37
N GLU A 289 -21.61 -12.40 12.95
CA GLU A 289 -21.26 -13.82 12.81
C GLU A 289 -21.32 -14.55 14.16
N ALA A 290 -20.80 -13.92 15.22
CA ALA A 290 -20.83 -14.47 16.57
C ALA A 290 -22.27 -14.62 17.07
N TYR A 291 -23.11 -13.59 16.88
CA TYR A 291 -24.52 -13.63 17.23
C TYR A 291 -25.25 -14.76 16.51
N LYS A 292 -25.13 -14.85 15.17
CA LYS A 292 -25.77 -15.90 14.35
C LYS A 292 -25.38 -17.33 14.77
N ASN A 293 -24.25 -17.48 15.45
CA ASN A 293 -23.73 -18.77 15.89
C ASN A 293 -23.80 -18.98 17.41
N GLY A 294 -24.46 -18.06 18.15
CA GLY A 294 -24.62 -18.17 19.60
C GLY A 294 -23.31 -18.09 20.38
N VAL A 295 -22.25 -17.55 19.78
CA VAL A 295 -20.92 -17.37 20.37
C VAL A 295 -20.84 -16.00 21.02
N SER A 296 -20.31 -15.94 22.25
CA SER A 296 -20.07 -14.67 22.94
C SER A 296 -18.69 -14.11 22.55
N VAL A 297 -18.63 -12.83 22.20
CA VAL A 297 -17.38 -12.12 21.91
C VAL A 297 -17.27 -10.88 22.78
N THR A 298 -16.07 -10.64 23.33
CA THR A 298 -15.80 -9.42 24.11
C THR A 298 -15.46 -8.25 23.19
N GLU A 299 -15.75 -7.02 23.62
CA GLU A 299 -15.37 -5.81 22.88
C GLU A 299 -13.87 -5.75 22.59
N GLN A 300 -13.02 -6.19 23.53
CA GLN A 300 -11.58 -6.25 23.32
C GLN A 300 -11.17 -7.27 22.24
N SER A 301 -11.82 -8.43 22.21
CA SER A 301 -11.57 -9.44 21.15
C SER A 301 -11.98 -8.89 19.78
N VAL A 302 -13.13 -8.19 19.71
CA VAL A 302 -13.59 -7.54 18.49
C VAL A 302 -12.60 -6.46 18.03
N LEU A 303 -12.12 -5.61 18.94
CA LEU A 303 -11.10 -4.60 18.65
C LEU A 303 -9.81 -5.23 18.09
N ASN A 304 -9.28 -6.25 18.77
CA ASN A 304 -8.05 -6.93 18.35
C ASN A 304 -8.18 -7.54 16.95
N ASN A 305 -9.30 -8.22 16.69
CA ASN A 305 -9.55 -8.82 15.38
C ASN A 305 -9.73 -7.77 14.27
N ALA A 306 -10.45 -6.68 14.56
CA ALA A 306 -10.58 -5.57 13.62
C ALA A 306 -9.21 -4.93 13.30
N GLN A 307 -8.35 -4.75 14.30
CA GLN A 307 -6.97 -4.29 14.12
C GLN A 307 -6.15 -5.25 13.24
N TYR A 308 -6.25 -6.56 13.48
CA TYR A 308 -5.53 -7.55 12.66
C TYR A 308 -6.00 -7.58 11.20
N ILE A 309 -7.31 -7.44 10.96
CA ILE A 309 -7.87 -7.37 9.62
C ILE A 309 -7.35 -6.12 8.90
N VAL A 310 -7.45 -4.95 9.54
CA VAL A 310 -6.97 -3.71 8.92
C VAL A 310 -5.47 -3.77 8.64
N ARG A 311 -4.67 -4.35 9.54
CA ARG A 311 -3.22 -4.53 9.36
C ARG A 311 -2.83 -5.60 8.33
N GLY A 312 -3.79 -6.31 7.74
CA GLY A 312 -3.55 -7.40 6.80
C GLY A 312 -2.94 -8.65 7.44
N LEU A 313 -3.04 -8.80 8.77
CA LEU A 313 -2.51 -9.94 9.51
C LEU A 313 -3.47 -11.14 9.51
N THR A 314 -4.76 -10.89 9.26
CA THR A 314 -5.79 -11.93 9.10
C THR A 314 -6.88 -11.45 8.13
N THR A 315 -7.81 -12.33 7.78
CA THR A 315 -8.96 -12.03 6.92
C THR A 315 -10.26 -12.20 7.69
N MET A 316 -11.33 -11.52 7.24
CA MET A 316 -12.67 -11.71 7.80
C MET A 316 -13.09 -13.18 7.77
N GLU A 317 -12.82 -13.85 6.65
CA GLU A 317 -13.13 -15.27 6.45
C GLU A 317 -12.47 -16.17 7.52
N LYS A 318 -11.21 -15.94 7.86
CA LYS A 318 -10.51 -16.69 8.91
C LYS A 318 -11.12 -16.45 10.29
N ILE A 319 -11.54 -15.23 10.59
CA ILE A 319 -12.22 -14.91 11.85
C ILE A 319 -13.60 -15.57 11.91
N GLN A 320 -14.39 -15.51 10.83
CA GLN A 320 -15.68 -16.18 10.75
C GLN A 320 -15.53 -17.70 10.89
N ALA A 321 -14.55 -18.31 10.23
CA ALA A 321 -14.24 -19.73 10.39
C ALA A 321 -13.89 -20.08 11.84
N SER A 322 -13.11 -19.25 12.54
CA SER A 322 -12.80 -19.46 13.96
C SER A 322 -14.04 -19.36 14.86
N ILE A 323 -14.95 -18.43 14.57
CA ILE A 323 -16.23 -18.31 15.29
C ILE A 323 -17.08 -19.56 15.05
N ARG A 324 -17.16 -20.04 13.82
CA ARG A 324 -17.88 -21.28 13.48
C ARG A 324 -17.27 -22.51 14.13
N GLU A 325 -15.95 -22.59 14.25
CA GLU A 325 -15.28 -23.67 14.97
C GLU A 325 -15.64 -23.66 16.47
N GLN A 326 -15.67 -22.48 17.10
CA GLN A 326 -16.11 -22.34 18.49
C GLN A 326 -17.58 -22.76 18.65
N ALA A 327 -18.44 -22.33 17.73
CA ALA A 327 -19.85 -22.70 17.73
C ALA A 327 -20.04 -24.21 17.54
N ALA A 328 -19.31 -24.84 16.64
CA ALA A 328 -19.33 -26.29 16.45
C ALA A 328 -18.91 -27.05 17.72
N GLY A 329 -17.96 -26.52 18.48
CA GLY A 329 -17.60 -27.07 19.80
C GLY A 329 -18.69 -26.89 20.87
N LEU A 330 -19.45 -25.80 20.81
CA LEU A 330 -20.57 -25.53 21.72
C LEU A 330 -21.82 -26.35 21.38
N TYR A 331 -22.01 -26.74 20.12
CA TYR A 331 -23.20 -27.47 19.64
C TYR A 331 -22.78 -28.67 18.78
N PRO A 332 -22.24 -29.74 19.39
CA PRO A 332 -21.61 -30.84 18.66
C PRO A 332 -22.55 -31.58 17.71
N ALA A 333 -23.84 -31.66 18.01
CA ALA A 333 -24.86 -32.25 17.14
C ALA A 333 -25.02 -31.53 15.80
N PHE A 334 -24.60 -30.27 15.73
CA PHE A 334 -24.68 -29.42 14.55
C PHE A 334 -23.30 -29.07 13.98
N ALA A 335 -22.22 -29.68 14.50
CA ALA A 335 -20.85 -29.27 14.20
C ALA A 335 -20.54 -29.27 12.70
N GLU A 336 -20.94 -30.33 11.98
CA GLU A 336 -20.68 -30.45 10.55
C GLU A 336 -21.44 -29.40 9.73
N GLN A 337 -22.72 -29.15 10.04
CA GLN A 337 -23.48 -28.10 9.35
C GLN A 337 -22.90 -26.72 9.61
N ILE A 338 -22.52 -26.43 10.86
CA ILE A 338 -21.92 -25.14 11.23
C ILE A 338 -20.59 -24.94 10.52
N LYS A 339 -19.72 -25.96 10.51
CA LYS A 339 -18.43 -25.89 9.79
C LYS A 339 -18.61 -25.73 8.28
N ALA A 340 -19.67 -26.31 7.71
CA ALA A 340 -20.07 -26.11 6.32
C ALA A 340 -20.69 -24.72 6.04
N GLY A 341 -20.92 -23.90 7.06
CA GLY A 341 -21.37 -22.51 6.93
C GLY A 341 -22.84 -22.27 7.30
N ALA A 342 -23.57 -23.27 7.78
CA ALA A 342 -24.92 -23.05 8.30
C ALA A 342 -24.87 -22.25 9.61
N ALA A 343 -25.67 -21.18 9.71
CA ALA A 343 -25.78 -20.44 10.97
C ALA A 343 -26.57 -21.27 11.98
N LEU A 344 -26.10 -21.33 13.23
CA LEU A 344 -26.84 -21.99 14.30
C LEU A 344 -28.24 -21.38 14.50
N GLN A 345 -28.38 -20.07 14.29
CA GLN A 345 -29.66 -19.38 14.32
C GLN A 345 -30.69 -19.98 13.35
N ASP A 346 -30.24 -20.44 12.17
CA ASP A 346 -31.10 -21.07 11.16
C ASP A 346 -31.47 -22.50 11.59
N LEU A 347 -30.50 -23.23 12.13
CA LEU A 347 -30.71 -24.59 12.67
C LEU A 347 -31.65 -24.60 13.88
N ALA A 348 -31.71 -23.51 14.64
CA ALA A 348 -32.59 -23.32 15.77
C ALA A 348 -34.04 -22.93 15.39
N GLN A 349 -34.31 -22.57 14.14
CA GLN A 349 -35.62 -22.04 13.71
C GLN A 349 -36.82 -22.95 14.05
N PRO A 350 -36.75 -24.29 13.92
CA PRO A 350 -37.87 -25.15 14.31
C PRO A 350 -38.24 -25.02 15.80
N TYR A 351 -37.25 -24.86 16.69
CA TYR A 351 -37.46 -24.65 18.12
C TYR A 351 -38.01 -23.24 18.41
N VAL A 352 -37.52 -22.24 17.68
CA VAL A 352 -38.06 -20.87 17.73
C VAL A 352 -39.55 -20.86 17.39
N GLN A 353 -39.94 -21.55 16.32
CA GLN A 353 -41.34 -21.64 15.89
C GLN A 353 -42.23 -22.34 16.92
N VAL A 354 -41.79 -23.48 17.47
CA VAL A 354 -42.52 -24.18 18.54
C VAL A 354 -42.68 -23.28 19.76
N MET A 355 -41.61 -22.62 20.20
CA MET A 355 -41.66 -21.73 21.36
C MET A 355 -42.60 -20.53 21.12
N ALA A 356 -42.53 -19.91 19.93
CA ALA A 356 -43.39 -18.80 19.54
C ALA A 356 -44.87 -19.20 19.54
N GLN A 357 -45.19 -20.35 18.94
CA GLN A 357 -46.56 -20.87 18.88
C GLN A 357 -47.12 -21.17 20.29
N GLU A 358 -46.35 -21.87 21.11
CA GLU A 358 -46.78 -22.25 22.47
C GLU A 358 -46.93 -21.04 23.39
N LEU A 359 -46.08 -20.02 23.23
CA LEU A 359 -46.15 -18.78 24.01
C LEU A 359 -47.05 -17.70 23.36
N GLY A 360 -47.67 -17.96 22.22
CA GLY A 360 -48.49 -16.98 21.51
C GLY A 360 -47.74 -15.69 21.15
N LEU A 361 -46.43 -15.78 20.91
CA LEU A 361 -45.56 -14.67 20.55
C LEU A 361 -45.28 -14.67 19.05
N PRO A 362 -45.02 -13.49 18.43
CA PRO A 362 -44.37 -13.45 17.13
C PRO A 362 -43.02 -14.18 17.16
N ALA A 363 -42.70 -14.95 16.11
CA ALA A 363 -41.43 -15.68 16.05
C ALA A 363 -40.19 -14.75 16.09
N THR A 364 -40.34 -13.51 15.64
CA THR A 364 -39.30 -12.47 15.70
C THR A 364 -38.91 -12.08 17.13
N ASP A 365 -39.81 -12.29 18.08
CA ASP A 365 -39.63 -11.89 19.48
C ASP A 365 -38.97 -13.01 20.30
N VAL A 366 -38.85 -14.21 19.71
CA VAL A 366 -38.21 -15.36 20.32
C VAL A 366 -36.73 -15.39 19.97
N ASN A 367 -35.89 -15.19 20.98
CA ASN A 367 -34.44 -15.31 20.83
C ASN A 367 -34.04 -16.79 20.63
N ALA A 368 -33.48 -17.11 19.45
CA ALA A 368 -32.95 -18.42 19.10
C ALA A 368 -31.88 -18.96 20.08
N PHE A 369 -31.28 -18.08 20.88
CA PHE A 369 -30.25 -18.39 21.86
C PHE A 369 -30.75 -18.28 23.31
N SER A 370 -32.07 -18.34 23.53
CA SER A 370 -32.65 -18.42 24.87
C SER A 370 -32.14 -19.67 25.63
N PRO A 371 -32.06 -19.64 26.98
CA PRO A 371 -31.57 -20.78 27.76
C PRO A 371 -32.27 -22.10 27.44
N LYS A 372 -33.60 -22.06 27.19
CA LYS A 372 -34.39 -23.25 26.90
C LYS A 372 -34.10 -23.82 25.51
N ILE A 373 -33.95 -22.97 24.47
CA ILE A 373 -33.55 -23.43 23.14
C ILE A 373 -32.11 -23.96 23.16
N LYS A 374 -31.18 -23.26 23.83
CA LYS A 374 -29.79 -23.75 23.98
C LYS A 374 -29.72 -25.14 24.62
N ALA A 375 -30.50 -25.36 25.68
CA ALA A 375 -30.57 -26.67 26.35
C ALA A 375 -31.15 -27.75 25.42
N ALA A 376 -32.11 -27.41 24.57
CA ALA A 376 -32.67 -28.34 23.59
C ALA A 376 -31.67 -28.71 22.49
N LEU A 377 -30.90 -27.73 22.00
CA LEU A 377 -29.91 -27.93 20.92
C LEU A 377 -28.65 -28.68 21.39
N ASN A 378 -28.28 -28.55 22.66
CA ASN A 378 -27.01 -29.09 23.19
C ASN A 378 -27.20 -30.26 24.16
N ARG A 379 -28.18 -31.12 23.88
CA ARG A 379 -28.46 -32.30 24.70
C ARG A 379 -27.58 -33.48 24.27
N THR A 380 -27.34 -34.40 25.20
CA THR A 380 -26.76 -35.73 24.92
C THR A 380 -27.78 -36.84 25.17
N ASN A 381 -27.64 -37.94 24.42
CA ASN A 381 -28.41 -39.15 24.63
C ASN A 381 -27.84 -40.00 25.79
N ALA A 382 -28.46 -41.14 26.08
CA ALA A 382 -28.04 -42.02 27.18
C ALA A 382 -26.61 -42.56 27.02
N GLN A 383 -26.11 -42.61 25.78
CA GLN A 383 -24.76 -43.03 25.41
C GLN A 383 -23.75 -41.86 25.44
N GLY A 384 -24.18 -40.66 25.86
CA GLY A 384 -23.35 -39.46 25.90
C GLY A 384 -23.09 -38.85 24.52
N GLN A 385 -23.77 -39.32 23.46
CA GLN A 385 -23.62 -38.77 22.12
C GLN A 385 -24.49 -37.51 21.97
N PRO A 386 -24.02 -36.50 21.23
CA PRO A 386 -24.82 -35.30 20.94
C PRO A 386 -26.10 -35.65 20.19
N GLU A 387 -27.25 -35.32 20.77
CA GLU A 387 -28.57 -35.57 20.20
C GLU A 387 -29.51 -34.42 20.62
N PRO A 388 -29.89 -33.52 19.70
CA PRO A 388 -30.83 -32.44 19.99
C PRO A 388 -32.18 -33.01 20.42
N MET A 389 -32.86 -32.29 21.32
CA MET A 389 -34.18 -32.67 21.79
C MET A 389 -35.19 -32.68 20.63
N ASP A 390 -35.94 -33.76 20.44
CA ASP A 390 -37.00 -33.78 19.44
C ASP A 390 -38.08 -32.71 19.72
N LEU A 391 -38.75 -32.23 18.66
CA LEU A 391 -39.69 -31.11 18.76
C LEU A 391 -40.92 -31.42 19.62
N ALA A 392 -41.33 -32.69 19.73
CA ALA A 392 -42.46 -33.06 20.58
C ALA A 392 -42.10 -32.95 22.07
N THR A 393 -40.93 -33.48 22.46
CA THR A 393 -40.38 -33.33 23.81
C THR A 393 -40.12 -31.85 24.13
N PHE A 394 -39.63 -31.07 23.17
CA PHE A 394 -39.41 -29.64 23.34
C PHE A 394 -40.72 -28.88 23.55
N THR A 395 -41.77 -29.19 22.78
CA THR A 395 -43.12 -28.62 22.97
C THR A 395 -43.61 -28.84 24.40
N GLN A 396 -43.48 -30.06 24.93
CA GLN A 396 -43.86 -30.35 26.31
C GLN A 396 -43.01 -29.57 27.33
N THR A 397 -41.72 -29.39 27.05
CA THR A 397 -40.79 -28.60 27.88
C THR A 397 -41.17 -27.12 27.93
N VAL A 398 -41.73 -26.57 26.85
CA VAL A 398 -42.27 -25.20 26.83
C VAL A 398 -43.57 -25.12 27.64
N ARG A 399 -44.51 -26.06 27.44
CA ARG A 399 -45.79 -26.09 28.18
C ARG A 399 -45.65 -26.24 29.69
N ASN A 400 -44.65 -26.99 30.13
CA ASN A 400 -44.37 -27.20 31.54
C ASN A 400 -43.72 -25.97 32.22
N ASP A 401 -43.35 -24.94 31.47
CA ASP A 401 -42.75 -23.73 32.03
C ASP A 401 -43.79 -22.87 32.78
N PRO A 402 -43.48 -22.35 33.98
CA PRO A 402 -44.37 -21.45 34.70
C PRO A 402 -44.79 -20.20 33.89
N SER A 403 -43.94 -19.72 32.98
CA SER A 403 -44.25 -18.59 32.09
C SER A 403 -45.34 -18.93 31.06
N TRP A 404 -45.45 -20.19 30.64
CA TRP A 404 -46.49 -20.63 29.71
C TRP A 404 -47.88 -20.38 30.28
N ARG A 405 -48.10 -20.70 31.57
CA ARG A 405 -49.38 -20.48 32.27
C ARG A 405 -49.81 -19.02 32.38
N ARG A 406 -48.89 -18.07 32.15
CA ARG A 406 -49.17 -16.62 32.18
C ARG A 406 -49.47 -16.06 30.79
N THR A 407 -49.44 -16.90 29.76
CA THR A 407 -49.66 -16.49 28.36
C THR A 407 -51.15 -16.29 28.08
N PRO A 408 -51.57 -15.16 27.49
CA PRO A 408 -52.97 -14.92 27.11
C PRO A 408 -53.53 -16.06 26.24
N GLY A 409 -54.73 -16.55 26.58
CA GLY A 409 -55.39 -17.65 25.85
C GLY A 409 -54.97 -19.07 26.26
N THR A 410 -54.04 -19.26 27.20
CA THR A 410 -53.69 -20.62 27.69
C THR A 410 -54.81 -21.30 28.45
N ALA A 411 -55.63 -20.56 29.19
CA ALA A 411 -56.84 -21.10 29.82
C ALA A 411 -57.82 -21.66 28.78
N GLU A 412 -57.99 -20.96 27.66
CA GLU A 412 -58.88 -21.36 26.56
C GLU A 412 -58.33 -22.58 25.80
N ARG A 413 -57.02 -22.63 25.53
CA ARG A 413 -56.36 -23.82 24.93
C ARG A 413 -56.42 -25.05 25.83
N THR A 414 -56.19 -24.86 27.14
CA THR A 414 -56.27 -25.95 28.12
C THR A 414 -57.71 -26.46 28.25
N MET A 415 -58.69 -25.55 28.24
CA MET A 415 -60.12 -25.92 28.23
C MET A 415 -60.52 -26.63 26.93
N ASN A 416 -60.00 -26.22 25.77
CA ASN A 416 -60.28 -26.89 24.50
C ASN A 416 -59.69 -28.30 24.45
N ILE A 417 -58.47 -28.52 24.96
CA ILE A 417 -57.90 -29.86 25.10
C ILE A 417 -58.74 -30.70 26.07
N GLY A 418 -59.14 -30.13 27.20
CA GLY A 418 -60.04 -30.79 28.15
C GLY A 418 -61.37 -31.17 27.52
N ARG A 419 -61.98 -30.27 26.73
CA ARG A 419 -63.22 -30.55 25.98
C ARG A 419 -63.02 -31.63 24.92
N GLN A 420 -61.89 -31.63 24.21
CA GLN A 420 -61.57 -32.65 23.22
C GLN A 420 -61.42 -34.03 23.86
N VAL A 421 -60.69 -34.12 24.97
CA VAL A 421 -60.52 -35.38 25.73
C VAL A 421 -61.86 -35.85 26.30
N LEU A 422 -62.68 -34.94 26.83
CA LEU A 422 -64.04 -35.29 27.30
C LEU A 422 -64.93 -35.76 26.14
N ALA A 423 -64.82 -35.13 24.96
CA ALA A 423 -65.54 -35.56 23.76
C ALA A 423 -65.07 -36.95 23.28
N ASP A 424 -63.75 -37.20 23.25
CA ASP A 424 -63.16 -38.48 22.88
C ASP A 424 -63.50 -39.60 23.89
N MET A 425 -63.75 -39.24 25.15
CA MET A 425 -64.26 -40.13 26.20
C MET A 425 -65.79 -40.30 26.18
N GLY A 426 -66.51 -39.67 25.23
CA GLY A 426 -67.96 -39.76 25.11
C GLY A 426 -68.75 -38.96 26.15
N LEU A 427 -68.11 -38.02 26.84
CA LEU A 427 -68.65 -37.22 27.94
C LEU A 427 -68.99 -35.77 27.53
N GLY A 428 -69.30 -35.53 26.25
CA GLY A 428 -69.52 -34.19 25.71
C GLY A 428 -70.68 -33.41 26.36
N PHE A 429 -70.42 -32.15 26.72
CA PHE A 429 -71.42 -31.10 26.99
C PHE A 429 -71.63 -30.23 25.76
#